data_AF-A0A7S2CMP6-F1
#
_entry.id   AF-A0A7S2CMP6-F1
#
_cell.length_a   1.000
_cell.length_b   1.000
_cell.length_c   1.000
_cell.angle_alpha   90.00
_cell.angle_beta   90.00
_cell.angle_gamma   90.00
#
_symmetry.space_group_name_H-M   'P 1'
#
loop_
_entity.id
_entity.type
_entity.pdbx_description
1 polymer ?
#
loop_
_entity_poly.entity_id
_entity_poly.type
_entity_poly.pdbx_seq_one_letter_code
_entity_poly.pdbx_strand_id
1 'polypeptide(L)'
;FNKVCVLGPFNSGTNAIMRELPRFFTATIINKHRADSPAWWKHGIQKSPAKKVPDDILFICMVRDPGYWIQSLARDPKDGTFNEFFPVRQFFNRGSGKAYWQPQEPRSPFQLFEALEFDGKTYTTGALSVWEETVRSYFDRKALPREQVAVLRYEDYVFRFEEAMRSLAACGLRLKPGHPPFEALTETAKDHTHPKAARRDLGTTKQDLSDPSKRYANRTKNEVARMEAMDPELLHLLGYEEDAVQQWLA
;
A
#
# COMPACT_ATOMS: atom_id res chain seq x y z
N PHE A 1 22.24 -3.50 5.38
CA PHE A 1 21.11 -3.72 6.29
C PHE A 1 20.90 -5.20 6.56
N ASN A 2 20.80 -5.61 7.83
CA ASN A 2 20.46 -6.98 8.26
C ASN A 2 18.99 -7.08 8.71
N LYS A 3 18.28 -5.97 8.86
CA LYS A 3 16.85 -5.93 9.18
C LYS A 3 16.09 -5.20 8.08
N VAL A 4 14.85 -5.62 7.87
CA VAL A 4 13.91 -4.97 6.95
C VAL A 4 12.61 -4.69 7.66
N CYS A 5 12.08 -3.48 7.46
CA CYS A 5 10.72 -3.11 7.79
C CYS A 5 9.95 -2.89 6.48
N VAL A 6 8.90 -3.66 6.22
CA VAL A 6 8.10 -3.47 5.00
C VAL A 6 6.84 -2.69 5.34
N LEU A 7 6.66 -1.55 4.70
CA LEU A 7 5.52 -0.64 4.88
C LEU A 7 4.73 -0.54 3.58
N GLY A 8 3.47 -0.14 3.63
CA GLY A 8 2.63 -0.02 2.45
C GLY A 8 1.16 0.17 2.80
N PRO A 9 0.40 0.97 2.05
CA PRO A 9 -1.05 0.99 2.22
C PRO A 9 -1.61 -0.42 2.00
N PHE A 10 -2.81 -0.71 2.51
CA PHE A 10 -3.43 -2.04 2.34
C PHE A 10 -3.44 -2.49 0.88
N ASN A 11 -3.20 -3.78 0.62
CA ASN A 11 -3.17 -4.37 -0.72
C ASN A 11 -2.14 -3.77 -1.72
N SER A 12 -1.05 -3.17 -1.22
CA SER A 12 0.14 -2.76 -1.99
C SER A 12 1.19 -3.87 -2.20
N GLY A 13 0.89 -5.11 -1.78
CA GLY A 13 1.81 -6.23 -1.95
C GLY A 13 2.83 -6.43 -0.81
N THR A 14 2.66 -5.78 0.34
CA THR A 14 3.54 -5.94 1.51
C THR A 14 3.75 -7.39 1.93
N ASN A 15 2.69 -8.20 2.00
CA ASN A 15 2.83 -9.63 2.29
C ASN A 15 3.55 -10.40 1.20
N ALA A 16 3.38 -10.02 -0.08
CA ALA A 16 4.03 -10.71 -1.19
C ALA A 16 5.54 -10.51 -1.12
N ILE A 17 6.01 -9.27 -1.03
CA ILE A 17 7.43 -8.97 -0.88
C ILE A 17 8.03 -9.59 0.40
N MET A 18 7.29 -9.61 1.52
CA MET A 18 7.75 -10.26 2.76
C MET A 18 8.00 -11.78 2.61
N ARG A 19 7.31 -12.45 1.68
CA ARG A 19 7.56 -13.87 1.37
C ARG A 19 8.78 -14.06 0.46
N GLU A 20 9.03 -13.09 -0.41
CA GLU A 20 10.16 -13.11 -1.34
C GLU A 20 11.50 -12.83 -0.65
N LEU A 21 11.55 -11.83 0.23
CA LEU A 21 12.80 -11.37 0.81
C LEU A 21 13.66 -12.49 1.43
N PRO A 22 13.11 -13.43 2.24
CA PRO A 22 13.91 -14.50 2.84
C PRO A 22 14.43 -15.55 1.85
N ARG A 23 13.88 -15.60 0.63
CA ARG A 23 14.39 -16.48 -0.43
C ARG A 23 15.74 -15.98 -0.94
N PHE A 24 15.91 -14.66 -1.01
CA PHE A 24 17.04 -14.03 -1.68
C PHE A 24 18.04 -13.34 -0.76
N PHE A 25 17.58 -12.85 0.40
CA PHE A 25 18.38 -12.02 1.29
C PHE A 25 18.54 -12.66 2.68
N THR A 26 19.63 -12.33 3.37
CA THR A 26 19.88 -12.78 4.75
C THR A 26 19.15 -11.93 5.80
N ALA A 27 18.38 -10.92 5.38
CA ALA A 27 17.79 -9.95 6.27
C ALA A 27 16.56 -10.48 7.03
N THR A 28 16.39 -10.00 8.27
CA THR A 28 15.24 -10.33 9.12
C THR A 28 14.13 -9.30 8.96
N ILE A 29 12.93 -9.74 8.63
CA ILE A 29 11.74 -8.88 8.58
C ILE A 29 11.21 -8.67 10.00
N ILE A 30 11.11 -7.41 10.44
CA ILE A 30 10.80 -7.06 11.84
C ILE A 30 9.32 -6.77 12.12
N ASN A 31 8.48 -6.66 11.09
CA ASN A 31 7.09 -6.25 11.22
C ASN A 31 6.11 -7.18 10.47
N LYS A 32 6.34 -8.50 10.53
CA LYS A 32 5.47 -9.50 9.88
C LYS A 32 4.05 -9.43 10.45
N HIS A 33 3.96 -9.37 11.78
CA HIS A 33 2.73 -9.22 12.56
C HIS A 33 2.73 -7.89 13.31
N ARG A 34 1.52 -7.41 13.68
CA ARG A 34 1.37 -6.15 14.40
C ARG A 34 2.06 -6.16 15.77
N ALA A 35 2.10 -7.31 16.43
CA ALA A 35 2.76 -7.48 17.72
C ALA A 35 4.30 -7.37 17.65
N ASP A 36 4.91 -7.68 16.50
CA ASP A 36 6.37 -7.68 16.35
C ASP A 36 6.96 -6.27 16.44
N SER A 37 6.24 -5.28 15.90
CA SER A 37 6.61 -3.87 15.89
C SER A 37 5.39 -2.97 15.73
N PRO A 38 4.61 -2.72 16.79
CA PRO A 38 3.37 -1.95 16.72
C PRO A 38 3.55 -0.53 16.15
N ALA A 39 4.68 0.10 16.48
CA ALA A 39 5.04 1.44 15.98
C ALA A 39 5.36 1.47 14.48
N TRP A 40 5.68 0.32 13.88
CA TRP A 40 5.99 0.16 12.46
C TRP A 40 5.06 -0.85 11.81
N TRP A 41 3.79 -0.81 12.21
CA TRP A 41 2.78 -1.62 11.58
C TRP A 41 2.71 -1.27 10.09
N LYS A 42 2.77 -2.30 9.24
CA LYS A 42 2.99 -2.15 7.79
C LYS A 42 1.96 -1.25 7.09
N HIS A 43 0.74 -1.14 7.62
CA HIS A 43 -0.31 -0.30 7.05
C HIS A 43 -0.46 1.06 7.73
N GLY A 44 0.24 1.31 8.84
CA GLY A 44 0.18 2.59 9.53
C GLY A 44 0.86 3.72 8.74
N ILE A 45 0.34 4.93 8.90
CA ILE A 45 0.97 6.13 8.36
C ILE A 45 2.16 6.49 9.24
N GLN A 46 3.35 6.58 8.64
CA GLN A 46 4.54 6.90 9.40
C GLN A 46 4.52 8.37 9.78
N LYS A 47 4.70 8.63 11.07
CA LYS A 47 4.83 9.97 11.65
C LYS A 47 6.24 10.10 12.22
N SER A 48 6.64 11.33 12.54
CA SER A 48 7.94 11.58 13.17
C SER A 48 8.20 10.56 14.29
N PRO A 49 9.30 9.78 14.21
CA PRO A 49 9.49 8.68 15.11
C PRO A 49 9.78 9.26 16.50
N ALA A 50 9.10 8.73 17.51
CA ALA A 50 9.33 9.12 18.91
C ALA A 50 10.72 8.70 19.42
N LYS A 51 11.43 7.84 18.68
CA LYS A 51 12.75 7.30 18.99
C LYS A 51 13.62 7.27 17.74
N LYS A 52 14.94 7.36 17.92
CA LYS A 52 15.90 7.17 16.82
C LYS A 52 15.66 5.80 16.16
N VAL A 53 15.54 5.81 14.84
CA VAL A 53 15.46 4.60 14.03
C VAL A 53 16.83 3.89 14.04
N PRO A 54 16.89 2.58 14.33
CA PRO A 54 18.15 1.83 14.29
C PRO A 54 18.83 1.89 12.91
N ASP A 55 20.15 2.10 12.90
CA ASP A 55 20.93 2.33 11.67
C ASP A 55 21.02 1.09 10.72
N ASP A 56 20.61 -0.09 11.18
CA ASP A 56 20.67 -1.37 10.45
C ASP A 56 19.32 -1.85 9.89
N ILE A 57 18.33 -0.96 9.78
CA ILE A 57 17.03 -1.26 9.18
C ILE A 57 16.93 -0.61 7.80
N LEU A 58 16.53 -1.39 6.79
CA LEU A 58 16.00 -0.84 5.53
C LEU A 58 14.47 -0.84 5.59
N PHE A 59 13.86 0.30 5.29
CA PHE A 59 12.43 0.43 5.06
C PHE A 59 12.13 0.18 3.58
N ILE A 60 11.37 -0.87 3.31
CA ILE A 60 10.83 -1.12 1.97
C ILE A 60 9.39 -0.62 1.96
N CYS A 61 9.18 0.54 1.36
CA CYS A 61 7.91 1.22 1.29
C CYS A 61 7.20 0.84 -0.01
N MET A 62 6.30 -0.12 0.07
CA MET A 62 5.45 -0.55 -1.03
C MET A 62 4.44 0.53 -1.38
N VAL A 63 4.31 0.83 -2.65
CA VAL A 63 3.26 1.71 -3.18
C VAL A 63 2.57 1.03 -4.36
N ARG A 64 1.34 1.42 -4.65
CA ARG A 64 0.55 0.88 -5.75
C ARG A 64 -0.20 2.01 -6.42
N ASP A 65 -0.43 1.88 -7.73
CA ASP A 65 -1.26 2.82 -8.49
C ASP A 65 -2.61 3.06 -7.77
N PRO A 66 -3.01 4.33 -7.55
CA PRO A 66 -4.20 4.65 -6.77
C PRO A 66 -5.50 4.07 -7.36
N GLY A 67 -5.60 3.99 -8.69
CA GLY A 67 -6.76 3.45 -9.39
C GLY A 67 -6.94 1.95 -9.13
N TYR A 68 -5.89 1.16 -9.29
CA TYR A 68 -5.92 -0.27 -8.95
C TYR A 68 -5.98 -0.51 -7.43
N TRP A 69 -5.35 0.36 -6.64
CA TRP A 69 -5.34 0.26 -5.19
C TRP A 69 -6.73 0.42 -4.58
N ILE A 70 -7.47 1.48 -4.91
CA ILE A 70 -8.79 1.73 -4.32
C ILE A 70 -9.80 0.63 -4.72
N GLN A 71 -9.69 0.09 -5.94
CA GLN A 71 -10.47 -1.07 -6.36
C GLN A 71 -10.16 -2.32 -5.53
N SER A 72 -8.89 -2.51 -5.15
CA SER A 72 -8.48 -3.63 -4.30
C SER A 72 -9.04 -3.54 -2.89
N LEU A 73 -9.27 -2.33 -2.36
CA LEU A 73 -9.95 -2.11 -1.09
C LEU A 73 -11.45 -2.39 -1.17
N ALA A 74 -12.07 -2.14 -2.33
CA ALA A 74 -13.51 -2.17 -2.50
C ALA A 74 -14.09 -3.52 -2.95
N ARG A 75 -13.34 -4.62 -2.81
CA ARG A 75 -13.69 -5.91 -3.42
C ARG A 75 -14.95 -6.54 -2.84
N ASP A 76 -15.13 -6.46 -1.53
CA ASP A 76 -16.35 -6.97 -0.89
C ASP A 76 -16.79 -6.07 0.28
N PRO A 77 -17.44 -4.93 -0.01
CA PRO A 77 -17.93 -4.02 1.00
C PRO A 77 -18.96 -4.69 1.93
N LYS A 78 -19.81 -5.57 1.39
CA LYS A 78 -20.90 -6.23 2.12
C LYS A 78 -20.39 -7.19 3.19
N ASP A 79 -19.23 -7.80 2.96
CA ASP A 79 -18.52 -8.62 3.96
C ASP A 79 -17.61 -7.81 4.90
N GLY A 80 -17.72 -6.47 4.91
CA GLY A 80 -16.97 -5.62 5.83
C GLY A 80 -15.53 -5.31 5.41
N THR A 81 -15.13 -5.66 4.17
CA THR A 81 -13.71 -5.71 3.80
C THR A 81 -13.16 -4.42 3.20
N PHE A 82 -13.33 -3.28 3.89
CA PHE A 82 -12.54 -2.09 3.57
C PHE A 82 -11.14 -2.09 4.20
N ASN A 83 -10.72 -3.17 4.87
CA ASN A 83 -9.36 -3.38 5.38
C ASN A 83 -8.88 -2.27 6.34
N GLU A 84 -9.52 -2.13 7.50
CA GLU A 84 -9.25 -1.10 8.52
C GLU A 84 -9.66 0.34 8.13
N PHE A 85 -10.32 0.53 6.98
CA PHE A 85 -10.99 1.79 6.65
C PHE A 85 -12.45 1.71 7.08
N PHE A 86 -12.88 2.62 7.95
CA PHE A 86 -14.22 2.64 8.51
C PHE A 86 -14.98 3.85 7.98
N PRO A 87 -15.97 3.68 7.09
CA PRO A 87 -16.76 4.80 6.61
C PRO A 87 -17.43 5.55 7.76
N VAL A 88 -17.43 6.88 7.72
CA VAL A 88 -18.09 7.72 8.74
C VAL A 88 -18.92 8.80 8.08
N ARG A 89 -19.95 9.26 8.79
CA ARG A 89 -20.79 10.37 8.35
C ARG A 89 -20.84 11.45 9.42
N GLN A 90 -20.77 12.70 9.00
CA GLN A 90 -20.90 13.84 9.90
C GLN A 90 -22.36 14.09 10.24
N PHE A 91 -22.64 14.27 11.52
CA PHE A 91 -23.93 14.68 12.05
C PHE A 91 -23.76 15.91 12.94
N PHE A 92 -24.84 16.64 13.16
CA PHE A 92 -24.89 17.81 14.03
C PHE A 92 -25.85 17.56 15.19
N ASN A 93 -25.36 17.69 16.41
CA ASN A 93 -26.21 17.67 17.58
C ASN A 93 -26.92 19.03 17.71
N ARG A 94 -28.25 19.04 17.52
CA ARG A 94 -29.05 20.28 17.57
C ARG A 94 -29.01 20.99 18.93
N GLY A 95 -28.85 20.25 20.02
CA GLY A 95 -28.83 20.82 21.38
C GLY A 95 -27.51 21.48 21.73
N SER A 96 -26.38 20.91 21.29
CA SER A 96 -25.05 21.45 21.60
C SER A 96 -24.42 22.26 20.45
N GLY A 97 -24.99 22.20 19.26
CA GLY A 97 -24.42 22.79 18.03
C GLY A 97 -23.13 22.10 17.55
N LYS A 98 -22.69 21.03 18.21
CA LYS A 98 -21.42 20.36 17.91
C LYS A 98 -21.60 19.30 16.83
N ALA A 99 -20.66 19.28 15.88
CA ALA A 99 -20.54 18.21 14.91
C ALA A 99 -19.93 16.96 15.57
N TYR A 100 -20.36 15.78 15.13
CA TYR A 100 -19.77 14.50 15.52
C TYR A 100 -19.77 13.54 14.33
N TRP A 101 -18.89 12.53 14.39
CA TRP A 101 -18.78 11.49 13.37
C TRP A 101 -19.48 10.23 13.86
N GLN A 102 -20.28 9.62 13.00
CA GLN A 102 -20.92 8.34 13.27
C GLN A 102 -20.41 7.29 12.27
N PRO A 103 -19.95 6.11 12.75
CA PRO A 103 -19.61 4.99 11.89
C PRO A 103 -20.76 4.62 10.95
N GLN A 104 -20.42 4.18 9.74
CA GLN A 104 -21.35 3.66 8.75
C GLN A 104 -20.94 2.24 8.37
N GLU A 105 -21.92 1.39 8.10
CA GLU A 105 -21.67 0.08 7.52
C GLU A 105 -21.08 0.23 6.11
N PRO A 106 -20.07 -0.56 5.75
CA PRO A 106 -19.56 -0.63 4.38
C PRO A 106 -20.60 -1.30 3.48
N ARG A 107 -21.04 -0.58 2.45
CA ARG A 107 -22.14 -0.96 1.55
C ARG A 107 -21.76 -0.78 0.09
N SER A 108 -20.93 0.21 -0.22
CA SER A 108 -20.59 0.57 -1.60
C SER A 108 -19.13 1.04 -1.71
N PRO A 109 -18.40 0.67 -2.78
CA PRO A 109 -17.07 1.22 -3.09
C PRO A 109 -16.99 2.75 -3.04
N PHE A 110 -18.09 3.43 -3.36
CA PHE A 110 -18.19 4.89 -3.33
C PHE A 110 -17.84 5.48 -1.96
N GLN A 111 -18.11 4.76 -0.86
CA GLN A 111 -17.81 5.24 0.50
C GLN A 111 -16.30 5.42 0.75
N LEU A 112 -15.43 4.80 -0.05
CA LEU A 112 -13.98 5.04 0.02
C LEU A 112 -13.60 6.44 -0.50
N PHE A 113 -14.50 7.11 -1.22
CA PHE A 113 -14.34 8.49 -1.67
C PHE A 113 -15.04 9.48 -0.73
N GLU A 114 -15.73 9.02 0.31
CA GLU A 114 -16.38 9.84 1.33
C GLU A 114 -15.54 9.87 2.61
N ALA A 115 -16.02 10.58 3.64
CA ALA A 115 -15.35 10.62 4.92
C ALA A 115 -15.19 9.21 5.52
N LEU A 116 -14.00 8.90 6.03
CA LEU A 116 -13.71 7.64 6.69
C LEU A 116 -12.73 7.83 7.85
N GLU A 117 -12.68 6.86 8.74
CA GLU A 117 -11.67 6.75 9.78
C GLU A 117 -10.63 5.70 9.40
N PHE A 118 -9.35 6.03 9.64
CA PHE A 118 -8.21 5.13 9.48
C PHE A 118 -7.17 5.45 10.55
N ASP A 119 -6.72 4.43 11.28
CA ASP A 119 -5.73 4.56 12.37
C ASP A 119 -6.08 5.68 13.38
N GLY A 120 -7.36 5.75 13.78
CA GLY A 120 -7.88 6.73 14.75
C GLY A 120 -7.95 8.17 14.25
N LYS A 121 -7.71 8.43 12.95
CA LYS A 121 -7.85 9.74 12.32
C LYS A 121 -8.98 9.72 11.29
N THR A 122 -9.78 10.79 11.27
CA THR A 122 -10.80 11.00 10.25
C THR A 122 -10.22 11.69 9.02
N TYR A 123 -10.50 11.15 7.84
CA TYR A 123 -10.14 11.69 6.53
C TYR A 123 -11.41 12.11 5.81
N THR A 124 -11.66 13.41 5.71
CA THR A 124 -12.91 13.96 5.14
C THR A 124 -13.03 13.76 3.63
N THR A 125 -11.91 13.54 2.96
CA THR A 125 -11.76 13.33 1.51
C THR A 125 -11.59 11.84 1.15
N GLY A 126 -11.69 10.95 2.13
CA GLY A 126 -11.67 9.51 1.93
C GLY A 126 -10.30 8.88 1.80
N ALA A 127 -10.28 7.69 1.21
CA ALA A 127 -9.14 6.79 1.14
C ALA A 127 -7.99 7.36 0.31
N LEU A 128 -8.28 8.21 -0.68
CA LEU A 128 -7.24 8.83 -1.50
C LEU A 128 -6.28 9.68 -0.65
N SER A 129 -6.78 10.42 0.34
CA SER A 129 -5.91 11.19 1.24
C SER A 129 -5.14 10.32 2.23
N VAL A 130 -5.66 9.13 2.58
CA VAL A 130 -4.88 8.13 3.32
C VAL A 130 -3.71 7.64 2.47
N TRP A 131 -3.93 7.35 1.18
CA TRP A 131 -2.87 6.96 0.26
C TRP A 131 -1.82 8.07 0.14
N GLU A 132 -2.24 9.32 -0.08
CA GLU A 132 -1.32 10.46 -0.23
C GLU A 132 -0.49 10.68 1.03
N GLU A 133 -1.12 10.70 2.21
CA GLU A 133 -0.40 10.91 3.46
C GLU A 133 0.55 9.74 3.76
N THR A 134 0.15 8.51 3.43
CA THR A 134 1.01 7.33 3.53
C THR A 134 2.23 7.45 2.62
N VAL A 135 2.03 7.74 1.33
CA VAL A 135 3.11 7.83 0.35
C VAL A 135 4.02 9.02 0.63
N ARG A 136 3.46 10.18 1.00
CA ARG A 136 4.25 11.36 1.37
C ARG A 136 5.15 11.07 2.57
N SER A 137 4.68 10.26 3.53
CA SER A 137 5.49 9.87 4.69
C SER A 137 6.76 9.09 4.32
N TYR A 138 6.80 8.43 3.15
CA TYR A 138 8.00 7.72 2.67
C TYR A 138 9.12 8.69 2.27
N PHE A 139 8.76 9.90 1.87
CA PHE A 139 9.70 10.92 1.43
C PHE A 139 9.97 11.99 2.50
N ASP A 140 9.23 11.98 3.61
CA ASP A 140 9.45 12.88 4.74
C ASP A 140 10.61 12.39 5.62
N ARG A 141 11.73 13.13 5.58
CA ARG A 141 12.93 12.86 6.40
C ARG A 141 12.66 12.90 7.90
N LYS A 142 11.58 13.59 8.33
CA LYS A 142 11.17 13.58 9.73
C LYS A 142 10.48 12.26 10.08
N ALA A 143 9.81 11.60 9.15
CA ALA A 143 9.15 10.31 9.38
C ALA A 143 10.11 9.13 9.22
N LEU A 144 10.88 9.09 8.13
CA LEU A 144 11.83 8.03 7.82
C LEU A 144 13.18 8.58 7.33
N PRO A 145 14.31 8.00 7.77
CA PRO A 145 15.64 8.41 7.29
C PRO A 145 15.84 8.03 5.82
N ARG A 146 16.07 9.01 4.95
CA ARG A 146 16.08 8.87 3.48
C ARG A 146 17.07 7.80 3.00
N GLU A 147 18.22 7.69 3.63
CA GLU A 147 19.27 6.71 3.34
C GLU A 147 18.91 5.26 3.70
N GLN A 148 17.81 5.07 4.43
CA GLN A 148 17.28 3.77 4.82
C GLN A 148 15.95 3.45 4.13
N VAL A 149 15.51 4.24 3.15
CA VAL A 149 14.22 4.04 2.47
C VAL A 149 14.43 3.58 1.05
N ALA A 150 13.77 2.48 0.69
CA ALA A 150 13.55 2.03 -0.67
C ALA A 150 12.05 2.07 -0.97
N VAL A 151 11.62 2.91 -1.91
CA VAL A 151 10.22 2.93 -2.39
C VAL A 151 10.10 1.94 -3.55
N LEU A 152 9.20 0.96 -3.42
CA LEU A 152 8.99 -0.08 -4.43
C LEU A 152 7.54 -0.04 -4.91
N ARG A 153 7.35 0.19 -6.21
CA ARG A 153 6.02 0.07 -6.83
C ARG A 153 5.62 -1.40 -6.89
N TYR A 154 4.36 -1.68 -6.59
CA TYR A 154 3.79 -3.01 -6.71
C TYR A 154 3.84 -3.50 -8.16
N GLU A 155 3.71 -2.58 -9.11
CA GLU A 155 3.78 -2.85 -10.53
C GLU A 155 5.18 -3.29 -10.95
N ASP A 156 6.24 -2.66 -10.43
CA ASP A 156 7.63 -3.12 -10.66
C ASP A 156 7.88 -4.50 -10.04
N TYR A 157 7.34 -4.75 -8.86
CA TYR A 157 7.37 -6.09 -8.26
C TYR A 157 6.70 -7.14 -9.18
N VAL A 158 5.58 -6.78 -9.82
CA VAL A 158 4.83 -7.70 -10.68
C VAL A 158 5.51 -7.91 -12.04
N PHE A 159 5.92 -6.84 -12.72
CA PHE A 159 6.38 -6.88 -14.11
C PHE A 159 7.91 -6.92 -14.25
N ARG A 160 8.65 -6.33 -13.31
CA ARG A 160 10.12 -6.17 -13.34
C ARG A 160 10.77 -6.77 -12.08
N PHE A 161 10.30 -7.94 -11.67
CA PHE A 161 10.65 -8.55 -10.39
C PHE A 161 12.17 -8.69 -10.16
N GLU A 162 12.90 -9.19 -11.16
CA GLU A 162 14.35 -9.35 -11.06
C GLU A 162 15.06 -8.02 -10.82
N GLU A 163 14.68 -6.98 -11.56
CA GLU A 163 15.25 -5.65 -11.41
C GLU A 163 14.90 -5.03 -10.05
N ALA A 164 13.67 -5.21 -9.58
CA ALA A 164 13.26 -4.80 -8.24
C ALA A 164 14.13 -5.46 -7.16
N MET A 165 14.38 -6.77 -7.24
CA MET A 165 15.23 -7.47 -6.28
C MET A 165 16.70 -7.03 -6.37
N ARG A 166 17.24 -6.83 -7.58
CA ARG A 166 18.59 -6.29 -7.78
C ARG A 166 18.74 -4.89 -7.20
N SER A 167 17.73 -4.05 -7.36
CA SER A 167 17.69 -2.69 -6.81
C SER A 167 17.68 -2.71 -5.28
N LEU A 168 16.89 -3.60 -4.66
CA LEU A 168 16.91 -3.80 -3.21
C LEU A 168 18.29 -4.30 -2.70
N ALA A 169 18.98 -5.15 -3.46
CA ALA A 169 20.36 -5.54 -3.16
C ALA A 169 21.30 -4.33 -3.22
N ALA A 170 21.16 -3.48 -4.24
CA ALA A 170 21.94 -2.24 -4.40
C ALA A 170 21.67 -1.22 -3.28
N CYS A 171 20.46 -1.22 -2.70
CA CYS A 171 20.14 -0.47 -1.47
C CYS A 171 20.83 -1.04 -0.22
N GLY A 172 21.64 -2.10 -0.32
CA GLY A 172 22.44 -2.63 0.79
C GLY A 172 21.83 -3.84 1.51
N LEU A 173 20.83 -4.51 0.93
CA LEU A 173 20.42 -5.84 1.37
C LEU A 173 21.44 -6.89 0.95
N ARG A 174 21.87 -7.71 1.90
CA ARG A 174 22.85 -8.77 1.65
C ARG A 174 22.17 -9.99 1.04
N LEU A 175 22.65 -10.41 -0.12
CA LEU A 175 22.19 -11.63 -0.77
C LEU A 175 22.58 -12.86 0.06
N LYS A 176 21.70 -13.85 0.08
CA LYS A 176 21.94 -15.15 0.68
C LYS A 176 22.92 -15.94 -0.20
N PRO A 177 23.95 -16.59 0.37
CA PRO A 177 24.80 -17.49 -0.39
C PRO A 177 23.97 -18.57 -1.08
N GLY A 178 24.17 -18.75 -2.39
CA GLY A 178 23.42 -19.72 -3.19
C GLY A 178 21.92 -19.40 -3.33
N HIS A 179 21.52 -18.13 -3.24
CA HIS A 179 20.14 -17.74 -3.53
C HIS A 179 19.72 -18.22 -4.94
N PRO A 180 18.45 -18.59 -5.15
CA PRO A 180 17.96 -18.96 -6.47
C PRO A 180 17.95 -17.75 -7.42
N PRO A 181 17.78 -17.96 -8.74
CA PRO A 181 17.46 -16.89 -9.68
C PRO A 181 16.26 -16.06 -9.21
N PHE A 182 16.27 -14.77 -9.52
CA PHE A 182 15.19 -13.87 -9.11
C PHE A 182 13.91 -14.14 -9.89
N GLU A 183 13.13 -15.08 -9.39
CA GLU A 183 11.82 -15.44 -9.93
C GLU A 183 10.76 -15.31 -8.84
N ALA A 184 9.73 -14.51 -9.10
CA ALA A 184 8.62 -14.31 -8.18
C ALA A 184 7.84 -15.60 -7.97
N LEU A 185 7.35 -15.82 -6.75
CA LEU A 185 6.38 -16.87 -6.46
C LEU A 185 5.11 -16.63 -7.28
N THR A 186 4.64 -17.68 -7.94
CA THR A 186 3.39 -17.65 -8.70
C THR A 186 2.16 -17.73 -7.80
N GLU A 187 2.29 -18.44 -6.68
CA GLU A 187 1.21 -18.68 -5.72
C GLU A 187 0.78 -17.44 -4.92
N THR A 188 -0.44 -17.49 -4.39
CA THR A 188 -1.05 -16.35 -3.71
C THR A 188 -0.36 -16.06 -2.37
N ALA A 189 -0.13 -14.78 -2.05
CA ALA A 189 0.51 -14.35 -0.81
C ALA A 189 -0.39 -14.41 0.45
N LYS A 190 -1.68 -14.77 0.32
CA LYS A 190 -2.62 -14.87 1.44
C LYS A 190 -2.76 -16.33 1.83
N ASP A 191 -2.51 -16.63 3.10
CA ASP A 191 -2.62 -17.98 3.64
C ASP A 191 -4.09 -18.40 3.86
N HIS A 192 -4.29 -19.65 4.31
CA HIS A 192 -5.61 -20.22 4.54
C HIS A 192 -6.42 -19.52 5.65
N THR A 193 -5.78 -18.69 6.49
CA THR A 193 -6.42 -18.01 7.63
C THR A 193 -7.29 -16.82 7.22
N HIS A 194 -7.19 -16.38 5.95
CA HIS A 194 -8.02 -15.33 5.38
C HIS A 194 -8.87 -15.86 4.21
N PRO A 195 -9.90 -16.71 4.48
CA PRO A 195 -10.71 -17.35 3.44
C PRO A 195 -11.49 -16.38 2.56
N LYS A 196 -11.89 -15.24 3.12
CA LYS A 196 -12.66 -14.19 2.42
C LYS A 196 -11.80 -13.20 1.63
N ALA A 197 -10.49 -13.20 1.86
CA ALA A 197 -9.61 -12.25 1.21
C ALA A 197 -9.31 -12.74 -0.21
N ALA A 198 -9.77 -12.02 -1.23
CA ALA A 198 -9.57 -12.37 -2.63
C ALA A 198 -8.11 -12.77 -2.92
N ARG A 199 -7.91 -14.07 -3.20
CA ARG A 199 -6.63 -14.70 -3.48
C ARG A 199 -6.42 -14.63 -5.00
N ARG A 200 -5.43 -13.87 -5.45
CA ARG A 200 -5.01 -13.87 -6.85
C ARG A 200 -3.58 -14.35 -6.90
N ASP A 201 -3.31 -15.25 -7.83
CA ASP A 201 -1.95 -15.61 -8.20
C ASP A 201 -1.29 -14.47 -8.97
N LEU A 202 0.01 -14.61 -9.20
CA LEU A 202 0.77 -13.60 -9.93
C LEU A 202 0.28 -13.45 -11.39
N GLY A 203 -0.15 -14.55 -12.03
CA GLY A 203 -0.61 -14.54 -13.42
C GLY A 203 -1.89 -13.72 -13.62
N THR A 204 -2.90 -13.97 -12.79
CA THR A 204 -4.15 -13.20 -12.74
C THR A 204 -3.87 -11.74 -12.41
N THR A 205 -2.95 -11.48 -11.47
CA THR A 205 -2.56 -10.12 -11.12
C THR A 205 -1.91 -9.39 -12.30
N LYS A 206 -1.01 -10.05 -13.03
CA LYS A 206 -0.39 -9.52 -14.26
C LYS A 206 -1.46 -9.17 -15.29
N GLN A 207 -2.37 -10.11 -15.57
CA GLN A 207 -3.46 -9.90 -16.53
C GLN A 207 -4.39 -8.73 -16.15
N ASP A 208 -4.63 -8.54 -14.86
CA ASP A 208 -5.46 -7.43 -14.39
C ASP A 208 -4.77 -6.08 -14.49
N LEU A 209 -3.48 -6.03 -14.14
CA LEU A 209 -2.69 -4.80 -14.19
C LEU A 209 -2.26 -4.42 -15.62
N SER A 210 -2.18 -5.38 -16.54
CA SER A 210 -1.80 -5.13 -17.94
C SER A 210 -2.93 -4.53 -18.79
N ASP A 211 -4.16 -4.51 -18.27
CA ASP A 211 -5.33 -3.99 -18.98
C ASP A 211 -5.69 -2.59 -18.46
N PRO A 212 -5.38 -1.51 -19.22
CA PRO A 212 -5.64 -0.15 -18.78
C PRO A 212 -7.12 0.13 -18.50
N SER A 213 -8.04 -0.58 -19.17
CA SER A 213 -9.48 -0.41 -18.95
C SER A 213 -9.89 -0.82 -17.53
N LYS A 214 -9.10 -1.67 -16.87
CA LYS A 214 -9.31 -2.08 -15.50
C LYS A 214 -8.82 -1.07 -14.46
N ARG A 215 -8.01 -0.07 -14.82
CA ARG A 215 -7.47 0.92 -13.86
C ARG A 215 -8.57 1.71 -13.15
N TYR A 216 -9.67 1.97 -13.85
CA TYR A 216 -10.82 2.72 -13.35
C TYR A 216 -12.15 1.99 -13.54
N ALA A 217 -12.12 0.65 -13.64
CA ALA A 217 -13.32 -0.14 -13.86
C ALA A 217 -14.39 0.12 -12.78
N ASN A 218 -15.63 0.31 -13.23
CA ASN A 218 -16.78 0.60 -12.38
C ASN A 218 -16.62 1.88 -11.53
N ARG A 219 -15.96 2.92 -12.08
CA ARG A 219 -15.86 4.25 -11.47
C ARG A 219 -16.61 5.28 -12.28
N THR A 220 -17.25 6.19 -11.57
CA THR A 220 -17.87 7.39 -12.13
C THR A 220 -16.80 8.36 -12.60
N LYS A 221 -17.15 9.24 -13.55
CA LYS A 221 -16.24 10.29 -14.04
C LYS A 221 -15.69 11.17 -12.90
N ASN A 222 -16.53 11.46 -11.89
CA ASN A 222 -16.12 12.26 -10.74
C ASN A 222 -15.10 11.52 -9.85
N GLU A 223 -15.25 10.21 -9.65
CA GLU A 223 -14.28 9.41 -8.91
C GLU A 223 -12.94 9.33 -9.65
N VAL A 224 -12.99 9.18 -10.99
CA VAL A 224 -11.78 9.17 -11.84
C VAL A 224 -11.05 10.51 -11.76
N ALA A 225 -11.77 11.62 -11.96
CA ALA A 225 -11.19 12.96 -11.88
C ALA A 225 -10.53 13.22 -10.51
N ARG A 226 -11.08 12.67 -9.41
CA ARG A 226 -10.48 12.78 -8.07
C ARG A 226 -9.20 11.96 -7.92
N MET A 227 -9.09 10.79 -8.57
CA MET A 227 -7.86 10.00 -8.56
C MET A 227 -6.77 10.65 -9.42
N GLU A 228 -7.15 11.26 -10.55
CA GLU A 228 -6.23 12.00 -11.43
C GLU A 228 -5.78 13.33 -10.82
N ALA A 229 -6.63 13.96 -9.98
CA ALA A 229 -6.33 15.20 -9.26
C ALA A 229 -5.65 14.99 -7.90
N MET A 230 -5.18 13.77 -7.59
CA MET A 230 -4.30 13.54 -6.45
C MET A 230 -2.99 14.32 -6.61
N ASP A 231 -2.17 14.41 -5.55
CA ASP A 231 -0.91 15.18 -5.59
C ASP A 231 -0.08 14.86 -6.85
N PRO A 232 0.03 15.80 -7.81
CA PRO A 232 0.66 15.55 -9.10
C PRO A 232 2.17 15.31 -8.96
N GLU A 233 2.83 15.87 -7.95
CA GLU A 233 4.26 15.62 -7.71
C GLU A 233 4.48 14.15 -7.30
N LEU A 234 3.60 13.60 -6.47
CA LEU A 234 3.67 12.19 -6.07
C LEU A 234 3.34 11.25 -7.24
N LEU A 235 2.32 11.58 -8.04
CA LEU A 235 1.96 10.78 -9.21
C LEU A 235 3.09 10.76 -10.24
N HIS A 236 3.69 11.92 -10.53
CA HIS A 236 4.81 12.03 -11.45
C HIS A 236 6.04 11.27 -10.93
N LEU A 237 6.42 11.47 -9.67
CA LEU A 237 7.56 10.79 -9.03
C LEU A 237 7.45 9.26 -9.11
N LEU A 238 6.23 8.73 -9.06
CA LEU A 238 5.96 7.29 -9.08
C LEU A 238 5.56 6.75 -10.46
N GLY A 239 5.49 7.60 -11.50
CA GLY A 239 5.04 7.20 -12.84
C GLY A 239 3.61 6.65 -12.82
N TYR A 240 2.71 7.32 -12.10
CA TYR A 240 1.27 7.02 -12.00
C TYR A 240 0.39 8.05 -12.71
N GLU A 241 0.94 8.72 -13.71
CA GLU A 241 0.23 9.66 -14.59
C GLU A 241 -0.70 8.92 -15.58
N GLU A 242 -1.20 9.59 -16.61
CA GLU A 242 -2.22 9.04 -17.53
C GLU A 242 -1.77 7.74 -18.23
N ASP A 243 -0.50 7.64 -18.60
CA ASP A 243 0.11 6.54 -19.36
C ASP A 243 0.76 5.47 -18.47
N ALA A 244 0.52 5.49 -17.16
CA ALA A 244 1.19 4.64 -16.17
C ALA A 244 1.27 3.15 -16.57
N VAL A 245 0.17 2.58 -17.06
CA VAL A 245 0.14 1.15 -17.46
C VAL A 245 1.12 0.84 -18.59
N GLN A 246 1.28 1.75 -19.56
CA GLN A 246 2.25 1.57 -20.65
C GLN A 246 3.68 1.62 -20.11
N GLN A 247 3.96 2.51 -19.15
CA GLN A 247 5.29 2.63 -18.55
C GLN A 247 5.71 1.38 -17.76
N TRP A 248 4.77 0.63 -17.20
CA TRP A 248 5.08 -0.59 -16.45
C TRP A 248 5.33 -1.81 -17.37
N LEU A 249 4.80 -1.77 -18.59
CA LEU A 249 4.88 -2.85 -19.58
C LEU A 249 6.04 -2.67 -20.58
N ALA A 250 6.59 -1.46 -20.67
CA ALA A 250 7.76 -1.13 -21.49
C ALA A 250 9.07 -1.58 -20.83
#